data_AF-A0A946M5B0-F1
#
_entry.id   AF-A0A946M5B0-F1
#
_cell.length_a   1.000
_cell.length_b   1.000
_cell.length_c   1.000
_cell.angle_alpha   90.00
_cell.angle_beta   90.00
_cell.angle_gamma   90.00
#
_symmetry.space_group_name_H-M   'P 1'
#
loop_
_entity.id
_entity.type
_entity.pdbx_description
1 polymer ?
#
loop_
_entity_poly.entity_id
_entity_poly.type
_entity_poly.pdbx_seq_one_letter_code
_entity_poly.pdbx_strand_id
1 'polypeptide(L)'
;MAHLLSVPVFVGLLSMQGVAPEIMTLRGKLVCIGCILKKSSGSNSQCGLYTVHNIGLQLGDGSLWSFVDNQNGHDLIYAHNLLERCY
;
A
#
# COMPACT_ATOMS: atom_id res chain seq x y z
N MET A 1 60.44 -27.32 6.85
CA MET A 1 59.17 -27.40 7.60
C MET A 1 58.52 -26.02 7.54
N ALA A 2 57.52 -25.84 6.69
CA ALA A 2 56.77 -24.60 6.57
C ALA A 2 55.34 -24.88 7.04
N HIS A 3 54.94 -24.23 8.13
CA HIS A 3 53.59 -24.35 8.69
C HIS A 3 52.63 -23.47 7.88
N LEU A 4 51.72 -24.11 7.14
CA LEU A 4 50.55 -23.45 6.57
C LEU A 4 49.53 -23.24 7.69
N LEU A 5 49.33 -21.99 8.11
CA LEU A 5 48.21 -21.57 8.94
C LEU A 5 47.05 -21.19 8.01
N SER A 6 46.02 -22.04 7.97
CA SER A 6 44.75 -21.73 7.31
C SER A 6 43.91 -20.83 8.23
N VAL A 7 43.66 -19.60 7.79
CA VAL A 7 42.70 -18.69 8.43
C VAL A 7 41.33 -18.94 7.79
N PRO A 8 40.31 -19.45 8.50
CA PRO A 8 38.96 -19.48 7.97
C PRO A 8 38.41 -18.05 7.94
N VAL A 9 38.32 -17.48 6.74
CA VAL A 9 37.54 -16.26 6.50
C VAL A 9 36.08 -16.65 6.67
N PHE A 10 35.50 -16.32 7.82
CA PHE A 10 34.05 -16.36 8.02
C PHE A 10 33.44 -15.30 7.10
N VAL A 11 33.06 -15.71 5.89
CA VAL A 11 32.12 -14.95 5.07
C VAL A 11 30.80 -15.01 5.83
N GLY A 12 30.49 -13.93 6.55
CA GLY A 12 29.22 -13.75 7.25
C GLY A 12 28.08 -13.95 6.27
N LEU A 13 27.46 -15.13 6.32
CA LEU A 13 26.23 -15.43 5.63
C LEU A 13 25.15 -14.60 6.32
N LEU A 14 24.91 -13.39 5.80
CA LEU A 14 23.79 -12.56 6.19
C LEU A 14 22.52 -13.34 5.83
N SER A 15 21.96 -14.03 6.82
CA SER A 15 20.72 -14.77 6.66
C SER A 15 19.60 -13.75 6.43
N MET A 16 19.31 -13.48 5.16
CA MET A 16 18.07 -12.83 4.72
C MET A 16 16.93 -13.80 4.99
N GLN A 17 16.50 -13.90 6.25
CA GLN A 17 15.24 -14.53 6.60
C GLN A 17 14.12 -13.65 6.08
N GLY A 18 13.78 -13.82 4.80
CA GLY A 18 12.59 -13.23 4.21
C GLY A 18 11.38 -13.79 4.94
N VAL A 19 10.74 -12.95 5.76
CA VAL A 19 9.43 -13.27 6.33
C VAL A 19 8.47 -13.38 5.16
N ALA A 20 7.87 -14.55 4.98
CA ALA A 20 6.84 -14.74 3.96
C ALA A 20 5.70 -13.74 4.22
N PRO A 21 5.17 -13.06 3.19
CA PRO A 21 4.09 -12.11 3.39
C PRO A 21 2.87 -12.84 3.93
N GLU A 22 2.45 -12.46 5.14
CA GLU A 22 1.21 -12.95 5.73
C GLU A 22 0.03 -12.40 4.93
N ILE A 23 -0.80 -13.30 4.39
CA ILE A 23 -1.98 -12.92 3.61
C ILE A 23 -3.12 -12.64 4.58
N MET A 24 -3.53 -11.37 4.67
CA MET A 24 -4.69 -10.95 5.43
C MET A 24 -5.90 -10.70 4.52
N THR A 25 -7.09 -11.12 4.95
CA THR A 25 -8.34 -10.75 4.28
C THR A 25 -8.97 -9.58 5.01
N LEU A 26 -9.06 -8.44 4.34
CA LEU A 26 -9.71 -7.24 4.88
C LEU A 26 -11.13 -7.12 4.33
N ARG A 27 -12.06 -6.67 5.18
CA ARG A 27 -13.43 -6.32 4.78
C ARG A 27 -13.64 -4.83 5.02
N GLY A 28 -14.10 -4.14 4.00
CA GLY A 28 -14.35 -2.71 4.05
C GLY A 28 -15.12 -2.24 2.83
N LYS A 29 -15.35 -0.94 2.75
CA LYS A 29 -15.97 -0.29 1.59
C LYS A 29 -14.90 0.35 0.73
N LEU A 30 -14.95 0.12 -0.58
CA LEU A 30 -14.17 0.92 -1.51
C LEU A 30 -14.71 2.35 -1.52
N VAL A 31 -13.82 3.32 -1.38
CA VAL A 31 -14.18 4.75 -1.29
C VAL A 31 -13.16 5.60 -2.01
N CYS A 32 -13.56 6.81 -2.43
CA CYS A 32 -12.59 7.83 -2.79
C CYS A 32 -12.04 8.48 -1.51
N ILE A 33 -10.76 8.27 -1.20
CA ILE A 33 -10.11 8.81 0.01
C ILE A 33 -10.27 10.33 0.06
N GLY A 34 -10.06 11.01 -1.07
CA GLY A 34 -10.22 12.46 -1.18
C GLY A 34 -11.62 12.91 -0.77
N CYS A 35 -12.67 12.27 -1.29
CA CYS A 35 -14.06 12.61 -0.94
C CYS A 35 -14.34 12.40 0.55
N ILE A 36 -13.83 11.32 1.15
CA ILE A 36 -13.99 11.10 2.59
C ILE A 36 -13.28 12.19 3.38
N LEU A 37 -12.02 12.50 3.07
CA LEU A 37 -11.25 13.54 3.76
C LEU A 37 -11.88 14.93 3.59
N LYS A 38 -12.47 15.23 2.43
CA LYS A 38 -13.23 16.48 2.25
C LYS A 38 -14.43 16.52 3.20
N LYS A 39 -15.19 15.43 3.30
CA LYS A 39 -16.37 15.33 4.18
C LYS A 39 -15.99 15.35 5.67
N SER A 40 -14.87 14.72 6.06
CA SER A 40 -14.48 14.57 7.46
C SER A 40 -13.60 15.70 8.00
N SER A 41 -12.75 16.32 7.17
CA SER A 41 -11.77 17.31 7.60
C SER A 41 -11.69 18.56 6.71
N GLY A 42 -12.60 18.71 5.75
CA GLY A 42 -12.59 19.87 4.84
C GLY A 42 -11.44 19.87 3.85
N SER A 43 -10.75 18.74 3.66
CA SER A 43 -9.64 18.63 2.72
C SER A 43 -10.05 19.01 1.29
N ASN A 44 -9.15 19.65 0.56
CA ASN A 44 -9.38 20.04 -0.83
C ASN A 44 -9.21 18.84 -1.78
N SER A 45 -10.24 17.99 -1.85
CA SER A 45 -10.25 16.85 -2.76
C SER A 45 -10.31 17.32 -4.21
N GLN A 46 -9.23 17.14 -4.97
CA GLN A 46 -9.09 17.55 -6.37
C GLN A 46 -9.83 16.63 -7.37
N CYS A 47 -10.90 15.96 -6.94
CA CYS A 47 -11.62 14.97 -7.73
C CYS A 47 -12.22 15.56 -9.03
N GLY A 48 -12.63 16.83 -9.02
CA GLY A 48 -13.20 17.50 -10.19
C GLY A 48 -12.17 18.14 -11.13
N LEU A 49 -10.99 18.53 -10.61
CA LEU A 49 -9.98 19.28 -11.39
C LEU A 49 -9.10 18.36 -12.24
N TYR A 50 -8.81 17.16 -11.74
CA TYR A 50 -7.99 16.18 -12.47
C TYR A 50 -8.75 14.91 -12.83
N THR A 51 -10.04 14.81 -12.49
CA THR A 51 -10.85 13.58 -12.63
C THR A 51 -10.25 12.35 -11.93
N VAL A 52 -9.23 12.55 -11.09
CA VAL A 52 -8.54 11.49 -10.36
C VAL A 52 -9.27 11.26 -9.04
N HIS A 53 -10.05 10.19 -8.98
CA HIS A 53 -10.50 9.63 -7.71
C HIS A 53 -9.48 8.59 -7.26
N ASN A 54 -8.77 8.87 -6.17
CA ASN A 54 -7.89 7.89 -5.55
C ASN A 54 -8.74 6.93 -4.69
N ILE A 55 -8.85 5.69 -5.16
CA ILE A 55 -9.61 4.64 -4.50
C ILE A 55 -8.81 4.05 -3.34
N GLY A 56 -9.48 3.88 -2.21
CA GLY A 56 -8.96 3.20 -1.03
C GLY A 56 -10.02 2.34 -0.36
N LEU A 57 -9.70 1.84 0.82
CA LEU A 57 -10.57 1.00 1.62
C LEU A 57 -10.92 1.71 2.94
N GLN A 58 -12.20 1.88 3.22
CA GLN A 58 -12.68 2.27 4.55
C GLN A 58 -13.07 1.02 5.34
N LEU A 59 -12.41 0.79 6.46
CA LEU A 59 -12.70 -0.31 7.37
C LEU A 59 -13.89 0.02 8.28
N GLY A 60 -14.42 -1.00 8.98
CA GLY A 60 -15.59 -0.86 9.86
C GLY A 60 -15.38 0.04 11.08
N ASP A 61 -14.12 0.25 11.47
CA ASP A 61 -13.71 1.18 12.55
C ASP A 61 -13.58 2.64 12.05
N GLY A 62 -13.81 2.89 10.76
CA GLY A 62 -13.67 4.20 10.13
C GLY A 62 -12.27 4.50 9.60
N SER A 63 -11.28 3.62 9.83
CA SER A 63 -9.92 3.77 9.32
C SER A 63 -9.90 3.79 7.79
N LEU A 64 -9.10 4.68 7.21
CA LEU A 64 -8.89 4.79 5.76
C LEU A 64 -7.53 4.21 5.39
N TRP A 65 -7.54 3.31 4.41
CA TRP A 65 -6.35 2.65 3.88
C TRP A 65 -6.20 3.01 2.41
N SER A 66 -4.99 3.41 2.01
CA SER A 66 -4.62 3.60 0.62
C SER A 66 -3.95 2.34 0.08
N PHE A 67 -4.14 2.06 -1.21
CA PHE A 67 -3.30 1.09 -1.90
C PHE A 67 -1.93 1.71 -2.17
N VAL A 68 -0.88 0.88 -2.14
CA VAL A 68 0.46 1.30 -2.53
C VAL A 68 0.46 1.54 -4.04
N ASP A 69 0.85 2.74 -4.48
CA ASP A 69 1.01 3.04 -5.90
C ASP A 69 2.25 2.32 -6.44
N ASN A 70 1.99 1.19 -7.10
CA ASN A 70 2.98 0.35 -7.77
C ASN A 70 2.31 -0.31 -8.98
N GLN A 71 3.05 -1.12 -9.73
CA GLN A 71 2.55 -1.74 -10.95
C GLN A 71 1.22 -2.51 -10.79
N ASN A 72 0.94 -3.08 -9.60
CA ASN A 72 -0.30 -3.80 -9.32
C ASN A 72 -1.37 -2.91 -8.64
N GLY A 73 -0.93 -1.91 -7.86
CA GLY A 73 -1.83 -1.02 -7.14
C GLY A 73 -2.37 0.14 -7.98
N HIS A 74 -1.65 0.54 -9.02
CA HIS A 74 -2.01 1.64 -9.91
C HIS A 74 -3.43 1.45 -10.47
N ASP A 75 -3.71 0.28 -11.07
CA ASP A 75 -5.02 -0.01 -11.65
C ASP A 75 -6.15 0.05 -10.61
N LEU A 76 -5.90 -0.39 -9.37
CA LEU A 76 -6.87 -0.31 -8.29
C LEU A 76 -7.14 1.14 -7.85
N ILE A 77 -6.08 1.95 -7.76
CA ILE A 77 -6.15 3.37 -7.35
C ILE A 77 -6.98 4.19 -8.32
N TYR A 78 -6.88 3.91 -9.63
CA TYR A 78 -7.54 4.68 -10.69
C TYR A 78 -8.83 4.05 -11.21
N ALA A 79 -9.28 2.94 -10.62
CA ALA A 79 -10.55 2.27 -10.95
C ALA A 79 -11.79 3.03 -10.45
N HIS A 80 -11.83 4.35 -10.66
CA HIS A 80 -12.90 5.24 -10.23
C HIS A 80 -14.29 4.90 -10.79
N ASN A 81 -14.34 4.22 -11.93
CA ASN A 81 -15.58 3.67 -12.49
C ASN A 81 -16.23 2.60 -11.61
N LEU A 82 -15.49 2.02 -10.65
CA LEU A 82 -16.03 1.03 -9.70
C LEU A 82 -16.84 1.67 -8.56
N LEU A 83 -16.76 2.98 -8.38
CA LEU A 83 -17.58 3.69 -7.40
C LEU A 83 -18.72 4.39 -8.12
N GLU A 84 -19.96 3.97 -7.86
CA GLU A 84 -21.13 4.73 -8.27
C GLU A 84 -21.03 6.15 -7.69
N ARG A 85 -20.89 7.14 -8.57
CA ARG A 85 -20.83 8.60 -8.36
C ARG A 85 -20.74 9.03 -6.89
N CYS A 86 -19.54 9.46 -6.49
CA CYS A 86 -19.36 10.24 -5.26
C CYS A 86 -20.10 11.58 -5.39
N TYR A 87 -21.37 11.61 -4.97
CA TYR A 87 -22.14 12.84 -4.75
C TYR A 87 -21.75 13.51 -3.41
#